data_AF-A0A3C1DBF2-F1
#
_entry.id   AF-A0A3C1DBF2-F1
#
_cell.length_a   1.000
_cell.length_b   1.000
_cell.length_c   1.000
_cell.angle_alpha   90.00
_cell.angle_beta   90.00
_cell.angle_gamma   90.00
#
_symmetry.space_group_name_H-M   'P 1'
#
loop_
_entity.id
_entity.type
_entity.pdbx_description
1 polymer ?
#
loop_
_entity_poly.entity_id
_entity_poly.type
_entity_poly.pdbx_seq_one_letter_code
_entity_poly.pdbx_strand_id
1 'polypeptide(L)'
;MGLIHAIAGAAGGVLADSWREFFYCDSIDEDTLAVKGQKRTSDHGRSSNTKGESNIISNGSVIAVNEGQCMIIVESGEIVDVCAEAGQFVYDRSTEPSIFYGDLGEGIKATFERIGQRFTFGGDTGKDQRIYYFNTKEIYGNKYGTSTPIPMRIVDTNLGFEFEPGVRMNGEYSFKLTDPLLFYKN
;
A
#
# COMPACT_ATOMS: atom_id res chain seq x y z
N MET A 1 -13.03 -4.14 -12.72
CA MET A 1 -11.67 -3.69 -13.06
C MET A 1 -10.71 -4.63 -12.36
N GLY A 2 -9.68 -5.12 -13.05
CA GLY A 2 -8.75 -6.14 -12.56
C GLY A 2 -7.33 -5.98 -13.09
N LEU A 3 -6.36 -6.54 -12.38
CA LEU A 3 -4.95 -6.60 -12.76
C LEU A 3 -4.61 -7.91 -13.46
N ILE A 4 -3.92 -7.82 -14.59
CA ILE A 4 -3.40 -8.97 -15.33
C ILE A 4 -1.88 -8.99 -15.18
N HIS A 5 -1.32 -10.08 -14.66
CA HIS A 5 0.12 -10.23 -14.53
C HIS A 5 0.78 -10.13 -15.91
N ALA A 6 1.68 -9.17 -16.09
CA ALA A 6 2.42 -8.99 -17.34
C ALA A 6 3.58 -10.01 -17.39
N ILE A 7 3.24 -11.29 -17.57
CA ILE A 7 4.26 -12.33 -17.82
C ILE A 7 5.05 -11.88 -19.04
N ALA A 8 6.37 -11.80 -18.87
CA ALA A 8 7.41 -11.41 -19.82
C ALA A 8 7.21 -11.90 -21.27
N GLY A 9 6.31 -11.25 -22.01
CA GLY A 9 6.09 -11.42 -23.45
C GLY A 9 6.54 -10.22 -24.28
N ALA A 10 7.18 -9.23 -23.67
CA ALA A 10 7.62 -8.01 -24.35
C ALA A 10 9.06 -8.09 -24.90
N ALA A 11 9.54 -9.28 -25.25
CA ALA A 11 10.80 -9.44 -25.98
C ALA A 11 10.69 -9.08 -27.50
N GLY A 12 9.60 -8.43 -27.94
CA GLY A 12 9.39 -8.17 -29.37
C GLY A 12 8.43 -7.02 -29.68
N GLY A 13 8.87 -5.78 -29.47
CA GLY A 13 8.56 -4.63 -30.32
C GLY A 13 7.15 -4.01 -30.33
N VAL A 14 6.06 -4.71 -30.02
CA VAL A 14 4.70 -4.18 -30.28
C VAL A 14 3.96 -3.71 -29.02
N LEU A 15 4.17 -4.37 -27.87
CA LEU A 15 3.53 -3.97 -26.61
C LEU A 15 4.15 -2.70 -26.00
N ALA A 16 5.45 -2.48 -26.19
CA ALA A 16 6.13 -1.27 -25.75
C ALA A 16 5.54 0.02 -26.34
N ASP A 17 4.96 -0.06 -27.54
CA ASP A 17 4.40 1.08 -28.28
C ASP A 17 2.90 1.31 -27.96
N SER A 18 2.28 0.45 -27.13
CA SER A 18 0.85 0.51 -26.78
C SER A 18 0.56 0.99 -25.36
N TRP A 19 1.57 1.16 -24.49
CA TRP A 19 1.35 1.59 -23.12
C TRP A 19 1.00 3.09 -23.05
N ARG A 20 -0.23 3.40 -22.64
CA ARG A 20 -0.67 4.78 -22.48
C ARG A 20 -0.04 5.46 -21.26
N GLU A 21 0.07 4.74 -20.14
CA GLU A 21 0.52 5.29 -18.85
C GLU A 21 1.26 4.23 -18.02
N PHE A 22 2.35 4.64 -17.35
CA PHE A 22 3.16 3.80 -16.46
C PHE A 22 3.13 4.38 -15.05
N PHE A 23 2.68 3.58 -14.09
CA PHE A 23 2.65 3.91 -12.67
C PHE A 23 3.69 3.09 -11.93
N TYR A 24 4.54 3.76 -11.17
CA TYR A 24 5.49 3.09 -10.29
C TYR A 24 5.83 3.94 -9.08
N CYS A 25 6.44 3.29 -8.09
CA CYS A 25 7.04 3.92 -6.93
C CYS A 25 8.53 3.53 -6.87
N ASP A 26 9.44 4.46 -7.17
CA ASP A 26 10.90 4.26 -7.13
C ASP A 26 11.37 3.56 -5.86
N SER A 27 10.99 4.17 -4.74
CA SER A 27 11.34 3.73 -3.41
C SER A 27 10.35 4.36 -2.44
N ILE A 28 9.96 3.57 -1.45
CA ILE A 28 9.33 4.10 -0.26
C ILE A 28 10.46 4.27 0.74
N ASP A 29 10.57 5.46 1.33
CA ASP A 29 11.55 5.74 2.38
C ASP A 29 11.32 4.84 3.60
N GLU A 30 12.37 4.58 4.38
CA GLU A 30 12.31 3.60 5.48
C GLU A 30 11.24 3.97 6.53
N ASP A 31 11.05 5.27 6.79
CA ASP A 31 10.06 5.78 7.75
C ASP A 31 8.66 5.99 7.15
N THR A 32 8.49 5.76 5.84
CA THR A 32 7.23 6.04 5.14
C THR A 32 6.36 4.79 5.03
N LEU A 33 5.12 4.91 5.50
CA LEU A 33 4.14 3.81 5.51
C LEU A 33 3.41 3.65 4.19
N ALA A 34 3.05 4.76 3.56
CA ALA A 34 2.26 4.78 2.36
C ALA A 34 2.61 5.99 1.50
N VAL A 35 2.67 5.78 0.19
CA VAL A 35 2.92 6.82 -0.80
C VAL A 35 1.84 6.76 -1.87
N LYS A 36 1.32 7.91 -2.30
CA LYS A 36 0.45 7.97 -3.47
C LYS A 36 1.29 7.70 -4.73
N GLY A 37 0.88 6.71 -5.52
CA GLY A 37 1.46 6.44 -6.83
C GLY A 37 1.35 7.65 -7.74
N GLN A 38 2.44 7.99 -8.42
CA GLN A 38 2.47 9.09 -9.39
C GLN A 38 2.53 8.52 -10.81
N LYS A 39 1.78 9.15 -11.71
CA LYS A 39 1.84 8.86 -13.14
C LYS A 39 3.17 9.39 -13.68
N ARG A 40 4.00 8.53 -14.26
CA ARG A 40 5.11 9.01 -15.10
C ARG A 40 4.56 9.43 -16.45
N THR A 41 4.45 10.72 -16.67
CA THR A 41 4.37 11.26 -18.03
C THR A 41 5.77 11.13 -18.64
N SER A 42 5.91 10.40 -19.74
CA SER A 42 7.20 10.22 -20.41
C SER A 42 7.84 11.57 -20.76
N ASP A 43 9.14 11.70 -20.48
CA ASP A 43 9.98 12.86 -20.87
C ASP A 43 10.05 13.07 -22.40
N HIS A 44 9.47 12.17 -23.20
CA HIS A 44 9.45 12.21 -24.67
C HIS A 44 8.21 12.91 -25.27
N GLY A 45 7.57 13.83 -24.54
CA GLY A 45 6.73 14.87 -25.15
C GLY A 45 5.51 14.40 -25.94
N ARG A 46 4.99 13.18 -25.72
CA ARG A 46 3.77 12.68 -26.40
C ARG A 46 2.55 12.55 -25.50
N SER A 47 2.65 12.92 -24.23
CA SER A 47 1.48 13.10 -23.37
C SER A 47 1.19 14.60 -23.25
N SER A 48 0.29 15.11 -24.09
CA SER A 48 -0.22 16.48 -24.00
C SER A 48 -1.20 16.69 -22.83
N ASN A 49 -1.37 15.68 -21.98
CA ASN A 49 -2.38 15.67 -20.94
C ASN A 49 -1.77 15.91 -19.56
N THR A 50 -1.08 17.05 -19.38
CA THR A 50 -0.80 17.65 -18.06
C THR A 50 -2.06 18.21 -17.39
N LYS A 51 -3.21 18.19 -18.11
CA LYS A 51 -4.54 18.61 -17.64
C LYS A 51 -5.56 17.46 -17.55
N GLY A 52 -5.18 16.24 -17.91
CA GLY A 52 -6.05 15.08 -17.78
C GLY A 52 -6.24 14.80 -16.30
N GLU A 53 -7.49 14.62 -15.87
CA GLU A 53 -7.83 14.37 -14.47
C GLU A 53 -6.78 13.47 -13.83
N SER A 54 -6.03 14.03 -12.86
CA SER A 54 -4.79 13.45 -12.32
C SER A 54 -4.99 12.07 -11.68
N ASN A 55 -6.25 11.67 -11.54
CA ASN A 55 -6.70 10.49 -10.87
C ASN A 55 -7.56 9.61 -11.80
N ILE A 56 -7.44 9.65 -13.12
CA ILE A 56 -8.07 8.61 -13.97
C ILE A 56 -6.99 7.66 -14.48
N ILE A 57 -7.10 6.37 -14.15
CA ILE A 57 -6.20 5.31 -14.64
C ILE A 57 -6.76 4.77 -15.97
N SER A 58 -6.07 5.02 -17.07
CA SER A 58 -6.49 4.57 -18.41
C SER A 58 -6.47 3.05 -18.55
N ASN A 59 -7.41 2.46 -19.31
CA ASN A 59 -7.37 1.03 -19.62
C ASN A 59 -6.08 0.67 -20.37
N GLY A 60 -5.41 -0.42 -19.97
CA GLY A 60 -4.10 -0.83 -20.49
C GLY A 60 -2.90 -0.11 -19.85
N SER A 61 -3.09 0.62 -18.75
CA SER A 61 -1.97 1.21 -17.98
C SER A 61 -1.17 0.10 -17.30
N VAL A 62 0.15 0.28 -17.21
CA VAL A 62 1.02 -0.65 -16.47
C VAL A 62 1.27 -0.10 -15.08
N ILE A 63 1.14 -0.97 -14.09
CA ILE A 63 1.46 -0.69 -12.70
C ILE A 63 2.59 -1.62 -12.29
N ALA A 64 3.72 -1.05 -11.91
CA ALA A 64 4.84 -1.79 -11.35
C ALA A 64 4.78 -1.79 -9.82
N VAL A 65 5.00 -2.96 -9.23
CA VAL A 65 5.08 -3.18 -7.78
C VAL A 65 6.45 -3.78 -7.48
N ASN A 66 7.20 -3.15 -6.59
CA ASN A 66 8.52 -3.64 -6.18
C ASN A 66 8.42 -4.58 -4.97
N GLU A 67 9.50 -5.31 -4.68
CA GLU A 67 9.58 -6.15 -3.48
C GLU A 67 9.46 -5.34 -2.18
N GLY A 68 8.70 -5.88 -1.23
CA GLY A 68 8.39 -5.20 0.03
C GLY A 68 7.43 -4.02 -0.13
N GLN A 69 6.68 -3.98 -1.24
CA GLN A 69 5.59 -3.03 -1.45
C GLN A 69 4.28 -3.79 -1.67
N CYS A 70 3.17 -3.19 -1.25
CA CYS A 70 1.83 -3.61 -1.60
C CYS A 70 1.10 -2.45 -2.25
N MET A 71 0.54 -2.66 -3.43
CA MET A 71 -0.19 -1.67 -4.19
C MET A 71 -1.69 -1.88 -4.02
N ILE A 72 -2.43 -0.80 -3.82
CA ILE A 72 -3.90 -0.80 -3.91
C ILE A 72 -4.38 0.23 -4.92
N ILE A 73 -5.45 -0.11 -5.62
CA ILE A 73 -6.21 0.83 -6.44
C ILE A 73 -7.46 1.20 -5.67
N VAL A 74 -7.68 2.51 -5.54
CA VAL A 74 -8.84 3.09 -4.87
C VAL A 74 -9.65 3.88 -5.88
N GLU A 75 -10.95 3.66 -5.92
CA GLU A 75 -11.90 4.44 -6.70
C GLU A 75 -12.93 5.09 -5.77
N SER A 76 -13.05 6.42 -5.81
CA SER A 76 -13.98 7.20 -4.98
C SER A 76 -13.90 6.88 -3.48
N GLY A 77 -12.70 6.53 -2.98
CA GLY A 77 -12.46 6.17 -1.58
C GLY A 77 -12.64 4.69 -1.25
N GLU A 78 -13.01 3.85 -2.23
CA GLU A 78 -13.16 2.41 -2.05
C GLU A 78 -12.06 1.62 -2.74
N ILE A 79 -11.64 0.51 -2.13
CA ILE A 79 -10.55 -0.32 -2.65
C ILE A 79 -11.11 -1.26 -3.71
N VAL A 80 -10.61 -1.13 -4.93
CA VAL A 80 -11.06 -1.87 -6.12
C VAL A 80 -10.14 -3.04 -6.44
N ASP A 81 -8.83 -2.86 -6.27
CA ASP A 81 -7.83 -3.85 -6.63
C ASP A 81 -6.66 -3.81 -5.65
N VAL A 82 -6.01 -4.96 -5.42
CA VAL A 82 -4.86 -5.10 -4.53
C VAL A 82 -3.82 -6.04 -5.15
N CYS A 83 -2.57 -5.59 -5.12
CA CYS A 83 -1.42 -6.38 -5.54
C CYS A 83 -0.28 -6.29 -4.52
N ALA A 84 -0.04 -7.41 -3.84
CA ALA A 84 1.02 -7.63 -2.88
C ALA A 84 2.20 -8.44 -3.45
N GLU A 85 2.21 -8.68 -4.76
CA GLU A 85 3.25 -9.44 -5.46
C GLU A 85 4.15 -8.48 -6.25
N ALA A 86 5.46 -8.71 -6.17
CA ALA A 86 6.40 -7.95 -6.97
C ALA A 86 6.27 -8.32 -8.46
N GLY A 87 6.17 -7.32 -9.32
CA GLY A 87 5.98 -7.54 -10.75
C GLY A 87 5.39 -6.33 -11.49
N GLN A 88 5.13 -6.53 -12.78
CA GLN A 88 4.41 -5.58 -13.62
C GLN A 88 3.02 -6.13 -13.92
N PHE A 89 2.01 -5.28 -13.80
CA PHE A 89 0.61 -5.67 -13.98
C PHE A 89 -0.06 -4.69 -14.94
N VAL A 90 -0.85 -5.22 -15.87
CA VAL A 90 -1.66 -4.43 -16.78
C VAL A 90 -3.04 -4.23 -16.15
N TYR A 91 -3.47 -2.98 -16.04
CA TYR A 91 -4.79 -2.62 -15.56
C TYR A 91 -5.82 -2.78 -16.68
N ASP A 92 -6.79 -3.68 -16.48
CA ASP A 92 -7.93 -3.85 -17.36
C ASP A 92 -9.24 -3.45 -16.67
N ARG A 93 -9.99 -2.52 -17.26
CA ARG A 93 -11.28 -2.09 -16.70
C ARG A 93 -12.38 -3.14 -16.86
N SER A 94 -12.27 -4.01 -17.85
CA SER A 94 -13.30 -5.00 -18.22
C SER A 94 -13.25 -6.29 -17.42
N THR A 95 -12.20 -6.52 -16.64
CA THR A 95 -11.99 -7.73 -15.83
C THR A 95 -12.54 -7.59 -14.42
N GLU A 96 -12.75 -8.71 -13.73
CA GLU A 96 -13.19 -8.73 -12.33
C GLU A 96 -12.09 -8.22 -11.38
N PRO A 97 -12.47 -7.68 -10.18
CA PRO A 97 -11.52 -7.29 -9.14
C PRO A 97 -10.48 -8.38 -8.89
N SER A 98 -9.21 -8.02 -9.02
CA SER A 98 -8.10 -8.95 -8.81
C SER A 98 -7.54 -8.78 -7.40
N ILE A 99 -7.07 -9.88 -6.81
CA ILE A 99 -6.40 -9.88 -5.51
C ILE A 99 -5.16 -10.76 -5.66
N PHE A 100 -4.00 -10.11 -5.80
CA PHE A 100 -2.72 -10.80 -5.70
C PHE A 100 -2.22 -10.61 -4.27
N TYR A 101 -2.28 -11.67 -3.46
CA TYR A 101 -1.99 -11.61 -2.03
C TYR A 101 -0.55 -11.95 -1.68
N GLY A 102 0.23 -12.55 -2.59
CA GLY A 102 1.64 -12.88 -2.37
C GLY A 102 1.89 -13.54 -1.00
N ASP A 103 2.95 -13.09 -0.32
CA ASP A 103 3.33 -13.56 1.02
C ASP A 103 2.48 -12.97 2.17
N LEU A 104 1.56 -12.04 1.90
CA LEU A 104 0.73 -11.38 2.93
C LEU A 104 -0.50 -12.21 3.37
N GLY A 105 -0.71 -13.39 2.78
CA GLY A 105 -1.54 -14.47 3.34
C GLY A 105 -3.06 -14.29 3.29
N GLU A 106 -3.79 -15.19 3.98
CA GLU A 106 -5.26 -15.28 4.00
C GLU A 106 -5.96 -14.05 4.63
N GLY A 107 -5.25 -13.26 5.43
CA GLY A 107 -5.80 -12.07 6.10
C GLY A 107 -6.26 -10.99 5.12
N ILE A 108 -5.46 -10.73 4.08
CA ILE A 108 -5.83 -9.81 2.99
C ILE A 108 -7.08 -10.30 2.26
N LYS A 109 -7.19 -11.61 2.01
CA LYS A 109 -8.37 -12.19 1.35
C LYS A 109 -9.63 -12.05 2.20
N ALA A 110 -9.56 -12.32 3.50
CA ALA A 110 -10.70 -12.13 4.41
C ALA A 110 -11.09 -10.66 4.54
N THR A 111 -10.11 -9.76 4.64
CA THR A 111 -10.34 -8.31 4.66
C THR A 111 -10.97 -7.84 3.35
N PHE A 112 -10.46 -8.29 2.21
CA PHE A 112 -11.01 -7.98 0.90
C PHE A 112 -12.40 -8.58 0.70
N GLU A 113 -12.67 -9.83 1.06
CA GLU A 113 -14.02 -10.42 0.96
C GLU A 113 -15.03 -9.65 1.80
N ARG A 114 -14.66 -9.26 3.03
CA ARG A 114 -15.48 -8.41 3.90
C ARG A 114 -15.74 -7.02 3.29
N ILE A 115 -14.82 -6.52 2.48
CA ILE A 115 -14.88 -5.20 1.83
C ILE A 115 -15.62 -5.28 0.48
N GLY A 116 -15.21 -6.18 -0.40
CA GLY A 116 -15.67 -6.38 -1.77
C GLY A 116 -17.07 -6.99 -1.89
N GLN A 117 -17.53 -7.80 -0.91
CA GLN A 117 -18.93 -8.25 -0.88
C GLN A 117 -19.92 -7.09 -0.75
N ARG A 118 -19.49 -5.90 -0.29
CA ARG A 118 -20.40 -4.78 -0.08
C ARG A 118 -20.74 -4.00 -1.33
N PHE A 119 -19.94 -4.07 -2.40
CA PHE A 119 -20.18 -3.25 -3.59
C PHE A 119 -19.71 -3.95 -4.87
N THR A 120 -20.57 -4.83 -5.38
CA THR A 120 -20.61 -5.16 -6.81
C THR A 120 -20.92 -3.87 -7.60
N PHE A 121 -19.89 -3.12 -7.98
CA PHE A 121 -20.05 -1.85 -8.69
C PHE A 121 -20.45 -2.04 -10.15
N GLY A 122 -21.63 -1.52 -10.48
CA GLY A 122 -21.96 -1.08 -11.83
C GLY A 122 -21.03 0.07 -12.23
N GLY A 123 -20.36 -0.10 -13.36
CA GLY A 123 -19.37 0.82 -13.89
C GLY A 123 -19.97 2.18 -14.24
N ASP A 124 -19.32 3.23 -13.75
CA ASP A 124 -19.46 4.56 -14.34
C ASP A 124 -18.07 5.20 -14.44
N THR A 125 -17.84 5.91 -15.53
CA THR A 125 -16.52 6.05 -16.17
C THR A 125 -15.79 7.34 -15.79
N GLY A 126 -16.23 8.01 -14.71
CA GLY A 126 -15.76 9.34 -14.29
C GLY A 126 -15.42 9.43 -12.80
N LYS A 127 -14.98 8.34 -12.17
CA LYS A 127 -14.62 8.32 -10.75
C LYS A 127 -13.12 8.59 -10.54
N ASP A 128 -12.80 9.27 -9.44
CA ASP A 128 -11.44 9.56 -8.97
C ASP A 128 -10.76 8.23 -8.56
N GLN A 129 -9.84 7.76 -9.41
CA GLN A 129 -9.02 6.56 -9.26
C GLN A 129 -7.58 6.91 -8.82
N ARG A 130 -7.16 6.36 -7.69
CA ARG A 130 -5.84 6.60 -7.10
C ARG A 130 -5.13 5.29 -6.83
N ILE A 131 -3.82 5.29 -7.00
CA ILE A 131 -2.96 4.18 -6.61
C ILE A 131 -2.24 4.58 -5.33
N TYR A 132 -2.22 3.69 -4.35
CA TYR A 132 -1.38 3.83 -3.16
C TYR A 132 -0.44 2.64 -3.07
N TYR A 133 0.81 2.92 -2.70
CA TYR A 133 1.83 1.93 -2.41
C TYR A 133 2.10 1.95 -0.91
N PHE A 134 2.01 0.80 -0.28
CA PHE A 134 2.29 0.59 1.13
C PHE A 134 3.62 -0.13 1.31
N ASN A 135 4.36 0.27 2.33
CA ASN A 135 5.58 -0.41 2.74
C ASN A 135 5.22 -1.66 3.55
N THR A 136 5.59 -2.84 3.05
CA THR A 136 5.41 -4.11 3.77
C THR A 136 6.70 -4.59 4.41
N LYS A 137 7.78 -3.80 4.34
CA LYS A 137 9.03 -4.04 5.06
C LYS A 137 8.85 -3.68 6.54
N GLU A 138 9.79 -4.16 7.35
CA GLU A 138 9.87 -3.78 8.75
C GLU A 138 10.45 -2.37 8.87
N ILE A 139 9.79 -1.52 9.66
CA ILE A 139 10.18 -0.13 9.90
C ILE A 139 10.86 -0.08 11.27
N TYR A 140 12.14 0.27 11.26
CA TYR A 140 12.98 0.40 12.44
C TYR A 140 12.98 1.85 12.95
N GLY A 141 13.69 2.16 14.03
CA GLY A 141 13.90 3.57 14.43
C GLY A 141 12.78 4.19 15.28
N ASN A 142 11.70 3.46 15.58
CA ASN A 142 10.58 4.04 16.33
C ASN A 142 10.90 4.11 17.82
N LYS A 143 11.20 5.31 18.30
CA LYS A 143 11.55 5.54 19.70
C LYS A 143 10.28 5.58 20.55
N TYR A 144 10.31 4.88 21.67
CA TYR A 144 9.31 5.02 22.72
C TYR A 144 9.98 5.47 24.01
N GLY A 145 9.24 6.23 24.81
CA GLY A 145 9.67 6.49 26.15
C GLY A 145 8.71 7.35 26.94
N THR A 146 9.00 7.53 28.21
CA THR A 146 8.18 8.31 29.13
C THR A 146 8.79 9.70 29.31
N SER A 147 8.00 10.73 28.99
CA SER A 147 8.43 12.12 29.19
C SER A 147 8.63 12.45 30.68
N THR A 148 7.75 11.90 31.52
CA THR A 148 7.83 12.00 32.99
C THR A 148 8.09 10.63 33.60
N PRO A 149 8.85 10.53 34.71
CA PRO A 149 8.97 9.29 35.46
C PRO A 149 7.59 8.75 35.85
N ILE A 150 7.34 7.47 35.62
CA ILE A 150 6.14 6.77 36.09
C ILE A 150 6.44 6.29 37.51
N PRO A 151 5.68 6.73 38.53
CA PRO A 151 5.84 6.20 39.87
C PRO A 151 5.40 4.74 39.90
N MET A 152 6.29 3.86 40.34
CA MET A 152 6.00 2.43 40.51
C MET A 152 6.12 2.07 41.97
N ARG A 153 5.03 1.55 42.56
CA ARG A 153 5.03 1.06 43.93
C ARG A 153 5.78 -0.27 44.00
N ILE A 154 6.87 -0.31 44.73
CA ILE A 154 7.64 -1.53 45.01
C ILE A 154 7.44 -1.90 46.47
N VAL A 155 6.96 -3.12 46.71
CA VAL A 155 6.77 -3.70 48.04
C VAL A 155 7.75 -4.86 48.18
N ASP A 156 8.70 -4.75 49.11
CA ASP A 156 9.54 -5.87 49.51
C ASP A 156 8.94 -6.54 50.74
N THR A 157 8.30 -7.68 50.51
CA THR A 157 7.62 -8.46 51.56
C THR A 157 8.58 -9.11 52.55
N ASN A 158 9.85 -9.34 52.16
CA ASN A 158 10.84 -9.99 53.02
C ASN A 158 11.49 -9.00 54.00
N LEU A 159 11.70 -7.76 53.54
CA LEU A 159 12.31 -6.70 54.34
C LEU A 159 11.29 -5.75 54.99
N GLY A 160 10.01 -5.88 54.65
CA GLY A 160 8.93 -5.05 55.22
C GLY A 160 9.00 -3.58 54.79
N PHE A 161 9.60 -3.30 53.64
CA PHE A 161 9.82 -1.95 53.13
C PHE A 161 8.97 -1.67 51.88
N GLU A 162 8.46 -0.44 51.80
CA GLU A 162 7.68 0.05 50.67
C GLU A 162 8.24 1.40 50.23
N PHE A 163 8.44 1.57 48.92
CA PHE A 163 8.87 2.82 48.33
C PHE A 163 8.39 2.94 46.88
N GLU A 164 8.30 4.17 46.40
CA GLU A 164 7.71 4.51 45.10
C GLU A 164 8.73 5.28 44.24
N PRO A 165 9.68 4.57 43.60
CA PRO A 165 10.60 5.20 42.67
C PRO A 165 9.88 5.66 41.39
N GLY A 166 10.32 6.80 40.85
CA GLY A 166 9.94 7.22 39.50
C GLY A 166 10.80 6.53 38.45
N VAL A 167 10.20 5.69 37.62
CA VAL A 167 10.89 4.95 36.55
C VAL A 167 10.70 5.67 35.22
N ARG A 168 11.81 5.96 34.52
CA ARG A 168 11.79 6.37 33.12
C ARG A 168 12.09 5.16 32.24
N MET A 169 11.27 4.97 31.23
CA MET A 169 11.44 3.91 30.25
C MET A 169 11.77 4.58 28.93
N ASN A 170 12.85 4.15 28.29
CA ASN A 170 13.24 4.58 26.95
C ASN A 170 13.60 3.33 26.17
N GLY A 171 13.22 3.28 24.91
CA GLY A 171 13.63 2.22 24.02
C GLY A 171 13.26 2.51 22.58
N GLU A 172 13.44 1.49 21.76
CA GLU A 172 13.12 1.51 20.34
C GLU A 172 12.32 0.26 20.03
N TYR A 173 11.38 0.38 19.08
CA TYR A 173 10.64 -0.74 18.55
C TYR A 173 10.63 -0.67 17.03
N SER A 174 10.48 -1.82 16.41
CA SER A 174 10.14 -1.94 15.00
C SER A 174 8.69 -2.35 14.85
N PHE A 175 8.09 -2.01 13.73
CA PHE A 175 6.79 -2.55 13.36
C PHE A 175 6.74 -2.84 11.86
N LYS A 176 5.89 -3.78 11.48
CA LYS A 176 5.71 -4.21 10.10
C LYS A 176 4.22 -4.14 9.76
N LEU A 177 3.90 -3.55 8.61
CA LEU A 177 2.54 -3.51 8.13
C LEU A 177 2.13 -4.89 7.60
N THR A 178 1.16 -5.51 8.27
CA THR A 178 0.65 -6.85 7.92
C THR A 178 -0.63 -6.82 7.10
N ASP A 179 -1.48 -5.81 7.30
CA ASP A 179 -2.72 -5.64 6.52
C ASP A 179 -2.84 -4.18 6.01
N PRO A 180 -2.36 -3.92 4.78
CA PRO A 180 -2.48 -2.61 4.14
C PRO A 180 -3.92 -2.17 3.87
N LEU A 181 -4.84 -3.11 3.64
CA LEU A 181 -6.26 -2.81 3.40
C LEU A 181 -6.93 -2.26 4.66
N LEU A 182 -6.65 -2.89 5.80
CA LEU A 182 -7.16 -2.45 7.10
C LEU A 182 -6.59 -1.08 7.47
N PHE A 183 -5.29 -0.86 7.20
CA PHE A 183 -4.64 0.42 7.45
C PHE A 183 -5.22 1.57 6.61
N TYR A 184 -5.62 1.33 5.36
CA TYR A 184 -6.26 2.37 4.54
C TYR A 184 -7.64 2.79 5.03
N LYS A 185 -8.39 1.86 5.65
CA LYS A 185 -9.79 2.10 6.04
C LYS A 185 -10.00 2.72 7.42
N ASN A 186 -9.02 2.60 8.32
CA ASN A 186 -9.09 3.15 9.68
C ASN A 186 -8.49 4.56 9.74
#